data_AF-A0A957YE42-F1
#
_entry.id   AF-A0A957YE42-F1
#
_cell.length_a   1.000
_cell.length_b   1.000
_cell.length_c   1.000
_cell.angle_alpha   90.00
_cell.angle_beta   90.00
_cell.angle_gamma   90.00
#
_symmetry.space_group_name_H-M   'P 1'
#
loop_
_entity.id
_entity.type
_entity.pdbx_description
1 polymer ?
#
loop_
_entity_poly.entity_id
_entity_poly.type
_entity_poly.pdbx_seq_one_letter_code
_entity_poly.pdbx_strand_id
1 'polypeptide(L)'
;RLADITRRFTGDNARTTVEQNILLRWIHEADLPALYQALREINLHAAGAQSIVDVTACPGTDTCKLGIASSRGLAGELRNRLAEKNLQYDEAVRDIRIKASGCFNSCSQHTVAEIGFFGSSRNVKGFRVPHFQLVLGGEWDNNAAHYGQTFGAIPSKRVPEVVDHLLNLYMRDRQNGEKFREYIARRGKKEIKEEIAPFTTVPSYNEDRSYYADWADAREFTIGDIGVGECAGEVVSLTDFGIALAEGLHFDAQVAIEKTTDQASVDTAAGLALDAMVSAAQALIKVQDIDISNDPDVILQEFRTRFYDTELFFDPFAKGKFAHYLFNAYKHRNDPKTLDIALRLIEETGLFIEASHACNDRLQAAQLSEPVNPFKNLVSRKVTAVKA
;
A
#
# COMPACT_ATOMS: atom_id res chain seq x y z
N ARG A 1 20.24 31.41 -0.01
CA ARG A 1 19.66 31.47 -1.38
C ARG A 1 18.16 31.76 -1.33
N LEU A 2 17.27 30.78 -1.07
CA LEU A 2 15.83 31.08 -0.99
C LEU A 2 15.51 32.13 0.09
N ALA A 3 16.13 32.03 1.26
CA ALA A 3 15.99 33.03 2.33
C ALA A 3 16.35 34.47 1.88
N ASP A 4 17.30 34.61 0.96
CA ASP A 4 17.72 35.92 0.44
C ASP A 4 16.67 36.47 -0.55
N ILE A 5 16.09 35.58 -1.35
CA ILE A 5 14.96 35.90 -2.26
C ILE A 5 13.75 36.33 -1.43
N THR A 6 13.39 35.59 -0.38
CA THR A 6 12.26 35.96 0.50
C THR A 6 12.51 37.26 1.23
N ARG A 7 13.74 37.55 1.67
CA ARG A 7 14.07 38.86 2.26
C ARG A 7 13.84 40.01 1.29
N ARG A 8 14.26 39.81 0.03
CA ARG A 8 14.14 40.83 -1.02
C ARG A 8 12.70 41.10 -1.46
N PHE A 9 11.89 40.04 -1.63
CA PHE A 9 10.59 40.16 -2.29
C PHE A 9 9.38 40.06 -1.34
N THR A 10 9.52 39.43 -0.17
CA THR A 10 8.39 39.22 0.78
C THR A 10 8.68 39.73 2.20
N GLY A 11 9.82 40.37 2.44
CA GLY A 11 10.23 40.83 3.77
C GLY A 11 10.37 39.67 4.77
N ASP A 12 11.10 38.62 4.37
CA ASP A 12 11.37 37.40 5.16
C ASP A 12 10.14 36.49 5.38
N ASN A 13 9.02 36.71 4.69
CA ASN A 13 7.81 35.89 4.81
C ASN A 13 7.75 34.76 3.78
N ALA A 14 7.62 33.52 4.25
CA ALA A 14 7.24 32.36 3.44
C ALA A 14 6.35 31.42 4.26
N ARG A 15 5.50 30.66 3.58
CA ARG A 15 4.68 29.60 4.19
C ARG A 15 4.92 28.29 3.45
N THR A 16 4.76 27.18 4.14
CA THR A 16 4.74 25.85 3.51
C THR A 16 3.31 25.37 3.36
N THR A 17 3.05 24.62 2.30
CA THR A 17 1.76 23.92 2.12
C THR A 17 1.88 22.45 2.51
N VAL A 18 0.75 21.78 2.67
CA VAL A 18 0.69 20.34 2.99
C VAL A 18 1.10 19.46 1.81
N GLU A 19 1.08 20.01 0.60
CA GLU A 19 1.65 19.45 -0.65
C GLU A 19 3.17 19.68 -0.76
N GLN A 20 3.82 20.19 0.30
CA GLN A 20 5.27 20.41 0.37
C GLN A 20 5.78 21.56 -0.50
N ASN A 21 4.89 22.48 -0.92
CA ASN A 21 5.27 23.69 -1.65
C ASN A 21 5.63 24.86 -0.72
N ILE A 22 6.26 25.87 -1.31
CA ILE A 22 6.57 27.15 -0.66
C ILE A 22 5.69 28.24 -1.26
N LEU A 23 4.85 28.85 -0.42
CA LEU A 23 3.95 29.93 -0.78
C LEU A 23 4.57 31.29 -0.42
N LEU A 24 4.81 32.11 -1.44
CA LEU A 24 5.23 33.50 -1.31
C LEU A 24 4.01 34.40 -1.53
N ARG A 25 3.67 35.21 -0.52
CA ARG A 25 2.50 36.10 -0.53
C ARG A 25 2.92 37.57 -0.55
N TRP A 26 1.99 38.42 -0.97
CA TRP A 26 2.13 39.88 -0.96
C TRP A 26 3.27 40.40 -1.86
N ILE A 27 3.52 39.70 -2.97
CA ILE A 27 4.45 40.15 -4.00
C ILE A 27 3.80 41.27 -4.81
N HIS A 28 4.51 42.38 -4.99
CA HIS A 28 4.07 43.43 -5.91
C HIS A 28 4.14 42.92 -7.36
N GLU A 29 3.11 43.14 -8.17
CA GLU A 29 3.01 42.55 -9.52
C GLU A 29 4.21 42.89 -10.42
N ALA A 30 4.74 44.12 -10.30
CA ALA A 30 5.92 44.56 -11.04
C ALA A 30 7.21 43.77 -10.71
N ASP A 31 7.26 43.10 -9.55
CA ASP A 31 8.43 42.31 -9.14
C ASP A 31 8.38 40.86 -9.64
N LEU A 32 7.26 40.39 -10.17
CA LEU A 32 7.09 38.99 -10.62
C LEU A 32 8.16 38.53 -11.61
N PRO A 33 8.57 39.30 -12.64
CA PRO A 33 9.61 38.88 -13.56
C PRO A 33 10.97 38.69 -12.86
N ALA A 34 11.33 39.60 -11.94
CA ALA A 34 12.58 39.53 -11.19
C ALA A 34 12.59 38.37 -10.19
N LEU A 35 11.45 38.14 -9.51
CA LEU A 35 11.26 37.01 -8.63
C LEU A 35 11.39 35.68 -9.40
N TYR A 36 10.75 35.57 -10.56
CA TYR A 36 10.82 34.37 -11.40
C TYR A 36 12.27 34.04 -11.79
N GLN A 37 13.05 35.02 -12.25
CA GLN A 37 14.47 34.78 -12.59
C GLN A 37 15.28 34.36 -11.36
N ALA A 38 15.06 34.99 -10.20
CA ALA A 38 15.76 34.61 -8.98
C ALA A 38 15.40 33.18 -8.52
N LEU A 39 14.14 32.78 -8.62
CA LEU A 39 13.71 31.39 -8.35
C LEU A 39 14.29 30.41 -9.37
N ARG A 40 14.45 30.85 -10.63
CA ARG A 40 15.02 30.03 -11.69
C ARG A 40 16.49 29.71 -11.45
N GLU A 41 17.28 30.66 -10.95
CA GLU A 41 18.68 30.47 -10.56
C GLU A 41 18.88 29.38 -9.49
N ILE A 42 17.82 29.05 -8.75
CA ILE A 42 17.84 28.04 -7.69
C ILE A 42 16.94 26.83 -7.98
N ASN A 43 16.45 26.71 -9.22
CA ASN A 43 15.59 25.61 -9.68
C ASN A 43 14.22 25.49 -8.95
N LEU A 44 13.65 26.60 -8.45
CA LEU A 44 12.33 26.65 -7.81
C LEU A 44 11.29 27.45 -8.64
N HIS A 45 11.47 27.51 -9.95
CA HIS A 45 10.63 28.28 -10.88
C HIS A 45 9.59 27.43 -11.62
N ALA A 46 9.62 26.10 -11.44
CA ALA A 46 8.75 25.19 -12.15
C ALA A 46 7.27 25.51 -11.85
N ALA A 47 6.44 25.53 -12.89
CA ALA A 47 5.01 25.67 -12.76
C ALA A 47 4.36 24.33 -12.38
N GLY A 48 3.06 24.36 -12.04
CA GLY A 48 2.27 23.16 -11.77
C GLY A 48 2.05 22.85 -10.29
N ALA A 49 2.35 23.78 -9.38
CA ALA A 49 1.93 23.65 -7.98
C ALA A 49 0.41 23.44 -7.90
N GLN A 50 -0.01 22.54 -7.02
CA GLN A 50 -1.42 22.12 -6.83
C GLN A 50 -2.06 21.45 -8.06
N SER A 51 -1.28 20.98 -9.03
CA SER A 51 -1.81 20.17 -10.12
C SER A 51 -1.28 18.74 -10.07
N ILE A 52 -1.71 17.89 -11.01
CA ILE A 52 -1.33 16.48 -11.08
C ILE A 52 0.20 16.23 -11.09
N VAL A 53 1.01 17.19 -11.57
CA VAL A 53 2.47 17.07 -11.57
C VAL A 53 3.08 17.30 -10.17
N ASP A 54 2.31 17.86 -9.23
CA ASP A 54 2.71 18.20 -7.86
C ASP A 54 2.55 17.01 -6.91
N VAL A 55 3.28 15.94 -7.21
CA VAL A 55 3.21 14.69 -6.45
C VAL A 55 3.84 14.88 -5.06
N THR A 56 3.02 14.72 -4.01
CA THR A 56 3.50 14.78 -2.61
C THR A 56 4.11 13.44 -2.21
N ALA A 57 5.30 13.45 -1.57
CA ALA A 57 5.95 12.21 -1.13
C ALA A 57 6.51 12.28 0.29
N CYS A 58 6.40 11.19 1.05
CA CYS A 58 7.15 11.07 2.31
C CYS A 58 8.62 10.69 2.03
N PRO A 59 9.51 10.72 3.04
CA PRO A 59 10.92 10.38 2.83
C PRO A 59 11.17 8.96 2.29
N GLY A 60 10.30 7.99 2.59
CA GLY A 60 10.44 6.62 2.11
C GLY A 60 11.78 5.97 2.47
N THR A 61 12.24 5.03 1.65
CA THR A 61 13.52 4.33 1.84
C THR A 61 14.75 5.24 1.77
N ASP A 62 14.62 6.48 1.27
CA ASP A 62 15.74 7.43 1.22
C ASP A 62 16.34 7.71 2.61
N THR A 63 15.49 7.88 3.62
CA THR A 63 15.91 8.28 4.97
C THR A 63 15.04 7.75 6.10
N CYS A 64 13.84 7.23 5.82
CA CYS A 64 12.95 6.70 6.86
C CYS A 64 13.27 5.24 7.15
N LYS A 65 13.54 4.91 8.42
CA LYS A 65 13.77 3.53 8.87
C LYS A 65 12.53 2.63 8.80
N LEU A 66 11.35 3.22 8.67
CA LEU A 66 10.08 2.50 8.44
C LEU A 66 9.71 2.46 6.95
N GLY A 67 10.54 3.04 6.06
CA GLY A 67 10.29 3.05 4.63
C GLY A 67 10.44 1.65 4.04
N ILE A 68 9.43 1.22 3.27
CA ILE A 68 9.44 -0.06 2.56
C ILE A 68 9.80 0.15 1.09
N ALA A 69 9.29 1.22 0.46
CA ALA A 69 9.61 1.58 -0.92
C ALA A 69 9.96 3.08 -1.07
N SER A 70 10.60 3.43 -2.18
CA SER A 70 11.09 4.76 -2.53
C SER A 70 9.98 5.67 -3.02
N SER A 71 9.27 6.31 -2.09
CA SER A 71 8.20 7.25 -2.45
C SER A 71 8.69 8.50 -3.15
N ARG A 72 9.89 8.99 -2.80
CA ARG A 72 10.50 10.16 -3.47
C ARG A 72 10.98 9.85 -4.87
N GLY A 73 11.61 8.69 -5.07
CA GLY A 73 11.98 8.22 -6.39
C GLY A 73 10.76 8.05 -7.29
N LEU A 74 9.70 7.41 -6.80
CA LEU A 74 8.44 7.28 -7.53
C LEU A 74 7.83 8.65 -7.88
N ALA A 75 7.76 9.57 -6.91
CA ALA A 75 7.19 10.90 -7.14
C ALA A 75 8.00 11.72 -8.16
N GLY A 76 9.33 11.59 -8.16
CA GLY A 76 10.20 12.20 -9.17
C GLY A 76 9.90 11.68 -10.58
N GLU A 77 9.78 10.36 -10.72
CA GLU A 77 9.44 9.72 -12.00
C GLU A 77 8.05 10.14 -12.51
N LEU A 78 7.04 10.11 -11.63
CA LEU A 78 5.69 10.54 -11.98
C LEU A 78 5.66 12.01 -12.39
N ARG A 79 6.34 12.90 -11.65
CA ARG A 79 6.43 14.32 -11.98
C ARG A 79 7.01 14.54 -13.38
N ASN A 80 8.09 13.84 -13.74
CA ASN A 80 8.72 13.96 -15.05
C ASN A 80 7.75 13.54 -16.17
N ARG A 81 7.15 12.36 -16.06
CA ARG A 81 6.23 11.83 -17.09
C ARG A 81 4.95 12.66 -17.24
N LEU A 82 4.38 13.10 -16.12
CA LEU A 82 3.17 13.91 -16.12
C LEU A 82 3.45 15.31 -16.68
N ALA A 83 4.63 15.88 -16.41
CA ALA A 83 5.04 17.17 -16.96
C ALA A 83 5.15 17.13 -18.50
N GLU A 84 5.69 16.05 -19.07
CA GLU A 84 5.77 15.86 -20.53
C GLU A 84 4.39 15.85 -21.21
N LYS A 85 3.37 15.35 -20.51
CA LYS A 85 2.00 15.22 -21.02
C LYS A 85 1.06 16.35 -20.56
N ASN A 86 1.53 17.27 -19.72
CA ASN A 86 0.68 18.26 -19.05
C ASN A 86 -0.12 19.16 -20.01
N LEU A 87 0.39 19.42 -21.22
CA LEU A 87 -0.32 20.18 -22.26
C LEU A 87 -1.53 19.44 -22.85
N GLN A 88 -1.55 18.11 -22.77
CA GLN A 88 -2.64 17.25 -23.26
C GLN A 88 -3.78 17.13 -22.24
N TYR A 89 -3.49 17.44 -20.97
CA TYR A 89 -4.46 17.35 -19.88
C TYR A 89 -5.34 18.60 -19.82
N ASP A 90 -6.65 18.39 -19.70
CA ASP A 90 -7.60 19.43 -19.33
C ASP A 90 -7.56 19.74 -17.83
N GLU A 91 -8.36 20.70 -17.41
CA GLU A 91 -8.46 21.15 -16.02
C GLU A 91 -8.84 20.02 -15.05
N ALA A 92 -9.77 19.14 -15.42
CA ALA A 92 -10.21 18.06 -14.54
C ALA A 92 -9.12 17.02 -14.29
N VAL A 93 -8.28 16.73 -15.30
CA VAL A 93 -7.10 15.87 -15.10
C VAL A 93 -6.02 16.60 -14.30
N ARG A 94 -5.80 17.90 -14.56
CA ARG A 94 -4.83 18.70 -13.81
C ARG A 94 -5.19 18.85 -12.34
N ASP A 95 -6.46 18.79 -11.97
CA ASP A 95 -6.94 18.90 -10.57
C ASP A 95 -6.74 17.62 -9.75
N ILE A 96 -6.38 16.49 -10.39
CA ILE A 96 -6.15 15.21 -9.69
C ILE A 96 -4.93 15.30 -8.79
N ARG A 97 -5.05 14.89 -7.52
CA ARG A 97 -3.92 14.85 -6.59
C ARG A 97 -3.32 13.45 -6.51
N ILE A 98 -2.00 13.40 -6.58
CA ILE A 98 -1.22 12.17 -6.41
C ILE A 98 -0.37 12.27 -5.15
N LYS A 99 -0.46 11.28 -4.26
CA LYS A 99 0.29 11.24 -3.00
C LYS A 99 0.94 9.86 -2.79
N ALA A 100 2.25 9.83 -2.54
CA ALA A 100 3.03 8.61 -2.38
C ALA A 100 3.70 8.51 -1.00
N SER A 101 3.35 7.49 -0.23
CA SER A 101 4.02 7.13 1.02
C SER A 101 4.94 5.93 0.81
N GLY A 102 6.08 5.87 1.50
CA GLY A 102 7.01 4.74 1.42
C GLY A 102 6.57 3.53 2.24
N CYS A 103 5.54 3.69 3.09
CA CYS A 103 4.92 2.65 3.90
C CYS A 103 3.45 3.03 4.20
N PHE A 104 2.72 2.11 4.81
CA PHE A 104 1.28 2.23 5.08
C PHE A 104 0.90 3.30 6.13
N ASN A 105 1.86 3.88 6.85
CA ASN A 105 1.60 4.91 7.89
C ASN A 105 1.10 6.27 7.35
N SER A 106 1.00 6.42 6.02
CA SER A 106 0.33 7.57 5.39
C SER A 106 0.90 8.96 5.70
N CYS A 107 2.22 9.08 5.91
CA CYS A 107 2.86 10.38 6.15
C CYS A 107 2.67 11.39 5.00
N SER A 108 2.40 10.93 3.77
CA SER A 108 2.05 11.81 2.64
C SER A 108 0.55 12.06 2.49
N GLN A 109 -0.28 11.44 3.33
CA GLN A 109 -1.75 11.45 3.28
C GLN A 109 -2.31 10.78 2.01
N HIS A 110 -1.80 9.60 1.66
CA HIS A 110 -2.19 8.91 0.42
C HIS A 110 -3.65 8.43 0.41
N THR A 111 -4.28 8.25 1.58
CA THR A 111 -5.67 7.79 1.70
C THR A 111 -6.70 8.86 1.35
N VAL A 112 -6.33 10.13 1.33
CA VAL A 112 -7.24 11.26 1.00
C VAL A 112 -6.94 11.85 -0.38
N ALA A 113 -6.07 11.20 -1.16
CA ALA A 113 -5.80 11.57 -2.55
C ALA A 113 -6.78 10.86 -3.49
N GLU A 114 -7.04 11.47 -4.64
CA GLU A 114 -7.71 10.79 -5.75
C GLU A 114 -6.89 9.58 -6.22
N ILE A 115 -5.55 9.71 -6.27
CA ILE A 115 -4.60 8.63 -6.55
C ILE A 115 -3.53 8.59 -5.45
N GLY A 116 -3.64 7.59 -4.57
CA GLY A 116 -2.72 7.33 -3.49
C GLY A 116 -1.83 6.11 -3.75
N PHE A 117 -0.62 6.14 -3.21
CA PHE A 117 0.29 5.01 -3.18
C PHE A 117 0.91 4.84 -1.80
N PHE A 118 1.07 3.60 -1.36
CA PHE A 118 1.96 3.31 -0.23
C PHE A 118 2.86 2.11 -0.48
N GLY A 119 4.11 2.21 -0.02
CA GLY A 119 5.13 1.20 -0.24
C GLY A 119 4.83 -0.12 0.46
N SER A 120 5.14 -1.20 -0.24
CA SER A 120 5.02 -2.59 0.21
C SER A 120 6.11 -3.44 -0.46
N SER A 121 6.32 -4.65 0.02
CA SER A 121 7.26 -5.61 -0.57
C SER A 121 6.55 -6.92 -0.87
N ARG A 122 6.89 -7.55 -1.99
CA ARG A 122 6.47 -8.93 -2.30
C ARG A 122 7.68 -9.82 -2.56
N ASN A 123 7.58 -11.07 -2.10
CA ASN A 123 8.48 -12.14 -2.50
C ASN A 123 7.97 -12.75 -3.82
N VAL A 124 8.80 -12.73 -4.86
CA VAL A 124 8.54 -13.31 -6.18
C VAL A 124 9.64 -14.32 -6.45
N LYS A 125 9.31 -15.61 -6.37
CA LYS A 125 10.23 -16.73 -6.65
C LYS A 125 11.57 -16.62 -5.90
N GLY A 126 11.53 -16.18 -4.64
CA GLY A 126 12.71 -16.04 -3.77
C GLY A 126 13.36 -14.65 -3.76
N PHE A 127 12.93 -13.74 -4.64
CA PHE A 127 13.44 -12.38 -4.70
C PHE A 127 12.45 -11.37 -4.14
N ARG A 128 12.97 -10.34 -3.46
CA ARG A 128 12.16 -9.22 -2.98
C ARG A 128 11.97 -8.20 -4.10
N VAL A 129 10.74 -7.75 -4.27
CA VAL A 129 10.36 -6.80 -5.31
C VAL A 129 9.62 -5.63 -4.66
N PRO A 130 10.04 -4.37 -4.89
CA PRO A 130 9.35 -3.19 -4.39
C PRO A 130 8.00 -3.06 -5.09
N HIS A 131 6.96 -2.87 -4.30
CA HIS A 131 5.60 -2.65 -4.78
C HIS A 131 5.01 -1.41 -4.13
N PHE A 132 4.06 -0.78 -4.80
CA PHE A 132 3.16 0.17 -4.19
C PHE A 132 1.74 -0.38 -4.22
N GLN A 133 1.06 -0.32 -3.09
CA GLN A 133 -0.38 -0.54 -3.04
C GLN A 133 -1.06 0.71 -3.59
N LEU A 134 -1.89 0.50 -4.61
CA LEU A 134 -2.70 1.55 -5.23
C LEU A 134 -3.93 1.82 -4.38
N VAL A 135 -4.16 3.07 -4.05
CA VAL A 135 -5.33 3.57 -3.33
C VAL A 135 -6.05 4.58 -4.22
N LEU A 136 -7.36 4.42 -4.45
CA LEU A 136 -8.13 5.35 -5.28
C LEU A 136 -9.43 5.78 -4.61
N GLY A 137 -9.93 6.94 -5.02
CA GLY A 137 -11.25 7.44 -4.62
C GLY A 137 -11.25 8.21 -3.30
N GLY A 138 -10.09 8.62 -2.79
CA GLY A 138 -10.01 9.57 -1.69
C GLY A 138 -10.50 10.94 -2.13
N GLU A 139 -10.98 11.72 -1.17
CA GLU A 139 -11.38 13.11 -1.35
C GLU A 139 -10.49 14.01 -0.49
N TRP A 140 -9.79 14.93 -1.13
CA TRP A 140 -8.95 15.89 -0.42
C TRP A 140 -9.77 17.02 0.21
N ASP A 141 -10.84 17.42 -0.48
CA ASP A 141 -11.75 18.47 -0.06
C ASP A 141 -12.73 18.00 1.04
N ASN A 142 -13.57 18.91 1.52
CA ASN A 142 -14.66 18.61 2.45
C ASN A 142 -14.24 17.84 3.71
N ASN A 143 -13.02 18.11 4.20
CA ASN A 143 -12.42 17.45 5.36
C ASN A 143 -12.34 15.91 5.21
N ALA A 144 -11.86 15.45 4.04
CA ALA A 144 -11.72 14.03 3.75
C ALA A 144 -13.04 13.25 3.86
N ALA A 145 -14.09 13.75 3.21
CA ALA A 145 -15.41 13.14 3.23
C ALA A 145 -15.41 11.66 2.77
N HIS A 146 -14.43 11.28 1.94
CA HIS A 146 -14.21 9.90 1.51
C HIS A 146 -12.73 9.53 1.62
N TYR A 147 -12.47 8.34 2.19
CA TYR A 147 -11.14 7.72 2.14
C TYR A 147 -11.04 6.80 0.94
N GLY A 148 -9.87 6.83 0.30
CA GLY A 148 -9.55 5.95 -0.81
C GLY A 148 -9.46 4.50 -0.37
N GLN A 149 -9.84 3.62 -1.30
CA GLN A 149 -9.83 2.17 -1.09
C GLN A 149 -8.62 1.55 -1.77
N THR A 150 -8.12 0.42 -1.26
CA THR A 150 -7.00 -0.29 -1.88
C THR A 150 -7.46 -1.14 -3.07
N PHE A 151 -6.80 -0.98 -4.21
CA PHE A 151 -7.10 -1.71 -5.46
C PHE A 151 -6.11 -2.84 -5.75
N GLY A 152 -4.91 -2.80 -5.17
CA GLY A 152 -3.95 -3.90 -5.26
C GLY A 152 -2.50 -3.42 -5.29
N ALA A 153 -1.58 -4.38 -5.20
CA ALA A 153 -0.15 -4.11 -5.24
C ALA A 153 0.36 -4.08 -6.69
N ILE A 154 0.99 -2.98 -7.06
CA ILE A 154 1.61 -2.76 -8.36
C ILE A 154 3.13 -2.77 -8.18
N PRO A 155 3.91 -3.48 -9.00
CA PRO A 155 5.36 -3.41 -8.98
C PRO A 155 5.80 -1.94 -9.16
N SER A 156 6.77 -1.48 -8.38
CA SER A 156 7.20 -0.07 -8.34
C SER A 156 7.46 0.51 -9.73
N LYS A 157 8.08 -0.28 -10.62
CA LYS A 157 8.40 0.11 -12.00
C LYS A 157 7.19 0.28 -12.93
N ARG A 158 6.04 -0.33 -12.61
CA ARG A 158 4.80 -0.24 -13.41
C ARG A 158 3.81 0.80 -12.92
N VAL A 159 4.05 1.40 -11.76
CA VAL A 159 3.18 2.46 -11.22
C VAL A 159 2.93 3.58 -12.24
N PRO A 160 3.95 4.11 -12.95
CA PRO A 160 3.69 5.15 -13.94
C PRO A 160 2.80 4.70 -15.11
N GLU A 161 2.92 3.45 -15.56
CA GLU A 161 2.05 2.88 -16.60
C GLU A 161 0.60 2.78 -16.12
N VAL A 162 0.40 2.39 -14.85
CA VAL A 162 -0.95 2.34 -14.25
C VAL A 162 -1.57 3.73 -14.14
N VAL A 163 -0.80 4.74 -13.75
CA VAL A 163 -1.29 6.13 -13.71
C VAL A 163 -1.71 6.56 -15.11
N ASP A 164 -0.87 6.34 -16.13
CA ASP A 164 -1.20 6.66 -17.52
C ASP A 164 -2.48 5.94 -17.99
N HIS A 165 -2.62 4.65 -17.67
CA HIS A 165 -3.81 3.86 -18.02
C HIS A 165 -5.07 4.42 -17.39
N LEU A 166 -5.04 4.70 -16.07
CA LEU A 166 -6.18 5.25 -15.33
C LEU A 166 -6.59 6.64 -15.86
N LEU A 167 -5.63 7.50 -16.19
CA LEU A 167 -5.91 8.81 -16.75
C LEU A 167 -6.54 8.69 -18.14
N ASN A 168 -6.04 7.77 -18.99
CA ASN A 168 -6.62 7.52 -20.31
C ASN A 168 -8.05 6.98 -20.23
N LEU A 169 -8.30 6.03 -19.31
CA LEU A 169 -9.64 5.51 -19.03
C LEU A 169 -10.58 6.64 -18.58
N TYR A 170 -10.13 7.47 -17.64
CA TYR A 170 -10.91 8.62 -17.16
C TYR A 170 -11.23 9.60 -18.28
N MET A 171 -10.24 10.03 -19.07
CA MET A 171 -10.46 10.95 -20.19
C MET A 171 -11.42 10.39 -21.25
N ARG A 172 -11.38 9.08 -21.49
CA ARG A 172 -12.23 8.39 -22.49
C ARG A 172 -13.67 8.20 -21.99
N ASP A 173 -13.85 7.81 -20.74
CA ASP A 173 -15.11 7.25 -20.22
C ASP A 173 -15.83 8.16 -19.22
N ARG A 174 -15.25 9.31 -18.84
CA ARG A 174 -15.90 10.24 -17.91
C ARG A 174 -17.16 10.86 -18.53
N GLN A 175 -18.13 11.11 -17.68
CA GLN A 175 -19.32 11.85 -18.02
C GLN A 175 -19.04 13.37 -17.93
N ASN A 176 -19.92 14.18 -18.51
CA ASN A 176 -19.69 15.62 -18.59
C ASN A 176 -19.58 16.25 -17.20
N GLY A 177 -18.44 16.90 -16.92
CA GLY A 177 -18.15 17.52 -15.62
C GLY A 177 -17.82 16.55 -14.47
N GLU A 178 -17.76 15.25 -14.74
CA GLU A 178 -17.47 14.23 -13.73
C GLU A 178 -16.02 14.32 -13.26
N LYS A 179 -15.79 14.45 -11.95
CA LYS A 179 -14.45 14.43 -11.35
C LYS A 179 -13.88 13.00 -11.30
N PHE A 180 -12.55 12.86 -11.21
CA PHE A 180 -11.90 11.55 -11.16
C PHE A 180 -12.42 10.64 -10.03
N ARG A 181 -12.64 11.18 -8.83
CA ARG A 181 -13.22 10.43 -7.71
C ARG A 181 -14.60 9.86 -8.05
N GLU A 182 -15.46 10.66 -8.67
CA GLU A 182 -16.81 10.27 -9.06
C GLU A 182 -16.78 9.19 -10.13
N TYR A 183 -15.86 9.32 -11.09
CA TYR A 183 -15.58 8.30 -12.09
C TYR A 183 -15.17 6.96 -11.46
N ILE A 184 -14.24 6.96 -10.50
CA ILE A 184 -13.82 5.74 -9.79
C ILE A 184 -15.01 5.14 -9.01
N ALA A 185 -15.81 5.96 -8.34
CA ALA A 185 -16.99 5.50 -7.61
C ALA A 185 -18.03 4.86 -8.55
N ARG A 186 -18.28 5.47 -9.71
CA ARG A 186 -19.24 4.99 -10.72
C ARG A 186 -18.80 3.68 -11.37
N ARG A 187 -17.52 3.58 -11.76
CA ARG A 187 -16.94 2.34 -12.33
C ARG A 187 -16.86 1.22 -11.30
N GLY A 188 -16.61 1.58 -10.05
CA GLY A 188 -16.56 0.65 -8.93
C GLY A 188 -15.27 -0.16 -8.88
N LYS A 189 -15.00 -0.70 -7.69
CA LYS A 189 -13.72 -1.36 -7.35
C LYS A 189 -13.39 -2.56 -8.24
N LYS A 190 -14.38 -3.39 -8.57
CA LYS A 190 -14.20 -4.62 -9.36
C LYS A 190 -13.71 -4.32 -10.78
N GLU A 191 -14.40 -3.44 -11.51
CA GLU A 191 -14.06 -3.11 -12.89
C GLU A 191 -12.66 -2.48 -12.98
N ILE A 192 -12.33 -1.57 -12.07
CA ILE A 192 -10.99 -0.97 -12.04
C ILE A 192 -9.90 -2.00 -11.67
N LYS A 193 -10.19 -2.94 -10.75
CA LYS A 193 -9.26 -4.05 -10.44
C LYS A 193 -8.96 -4.91 -11.68
N GLU A 194 -9.97 -5.19 -12.50
CA GLU A 194 -9.80 -5.93 -13.75
C GLU A 194 -8.95 -5.15 -14.77
N GLU A 195 -9.17 -3.84 -14.89
CA GLU A 195 -8.38 -2.95 -15.76
C GLU A 195 -6.90 -2.87 -15.36
N ILE A 196 -6.58 -2.90 -14.05
CA ILE A 196 -5.20 -2.82 -13.57
C ILE A 196 -4.53 -4.20 -13.44
N ALA A 197 -5.28 -5.31 -13.51
CA ALA A 197 -4.74 -6.66 -13.34
C ALA A 197 -3.53 -6.97 -14.23
N PRO A 198 -3.50 -6.55 -15.53
CA PRO A 198 -2.33 -6.74 -16.39
C PRO A 198 -1.06 -6.05 -15.90
N PHE A 199 -1.18 -5.08 -14.97
CA PHE A 199 -0.07 -4.31 -14.40
C PHE A 199 0.52 -4.91 -13.11
N THR A 200 -0.10 -5.96 -12.57
CA THR A 200 0.32 -6.57 -11.30
C THR A 200 1.42 -7.63 -11.46
N THR A 201 1.73 -8.02 -12.69
CA THR A 201 2.70 -9.06 -13.00
C THR A 201 4.13 -8.54 -12.95
N VAL A 202 5.03 -9.38 -12.41
CA VAL A 202 6.47 -9.12 -12.33
C VAL A 202 7.20 -10.08 -13.27
N PRO A 203 8.00 -9.57 -14.23
CA PRO A 203 8.87 -10.41 -15.05
C PRO A 203 9.86 -11.20 -14.20
N SER A 204 10.35 -12.33 -14.69
CA SER A 204 11.40 -13.07 -13.96
C SER A 204 12.68 -12.25 -13.87
N TYR A 205 13.50 -12.54 -12.85
CA TYR A 205 14.76 -11.83 -12.62
C TYR A 205 15.68 -11.81 -13.85
N ASN A 206 15.70 -12.89 -14.63
CA ASN A 206 16.53 -12.98 -15.83
C ASN A 206 15.97 -12.22 -17.03
N GLU A 207 14.65 -11.97 -17.07
CA GLU A 207 14.01 -11.20 -18.14
C GLU A 207 14.18 -9.70 -17.93
N ASP A 208 13.92 -9.21 -16.71
CA ASP A 208 14.10 -7.80 -16.39
C ASP A 208 14.48 -7.58 -14.92
N ARG A 209 15.76 -7.29 -14.69
CA ARG A 209 16.33 -7.03 -13.37
C ARG A 209 15.90 -5.69 -12.78
N SER A 210 15.42 -4.75 -13.60
CA SER A 210 15.07 -3.40 -13.13
C SER A 210 13.89 -3.40 -12.16
N TYR A 211 13.02 -4.42 -12.23
CA TYR A 211 11.91 -4.63 -11.31
C TYR A 211 12.37 -4.97 -9.90
N TYR A 212 13.59 -5.48 -9.73
CA TYR A 212 14.16 -5.91 -8.46
C TYR A 212 15.03 -4.83 -7.83
N ALA A 213 14.94 -3.59 -8.32
CA ALA A 213 15.51 -2.39 -7.73
C ALA A 213 14.42 -1.32 -7.64
N ASP A 214 14.53 -0.40 -6.69
CA ASP A 214 13.52 0.65 -6.54
C ASP A 214 13.86 1.90 -7.38
N TRP A 215 13.04 2.94 -7.30
CA TRP A 215 13.36 4.23 -7.90
C TRP A 215 14.46 4.96 -7.13
N ALA A 216 15.40 5.55 -7.86
CA ALA A 216 16.57 6.26 -7.32
C ALA A 216 17.52 5.42 -6.43
N ASP A 217 17.35 4.10 -6.39
CA ASP A 217 18.27 3.16 -5.75
C ASP A 217 18.61 2.04 -6.73
N ALA A 218 19.90 1.90 -7.06
CA ALA A 218 20.38 0.89 -7.99
C ALA A 218 20.67 -0.47 -7.33
N ARG A 219 20.61 -0.53 -5.99
CA ARG A 219 20.80 -1.78 -5.25
C ARG A 219 19.64 -2.74 -5.52
N GLU A 220 19.92 -4.03 -5.46
CA GLU A 220 18.86 -5.03 -5.40
C GLU A 220 18.02 -4.78 -4.15
N PHE A 221 16.71 -4.76 -4.35
CA PHE A 221 15.75 -4.36 -3.34
C PHE A 221 15.72 -5.39 -2.22
N THR A 222 15.84 -4.91 -1.00
CA THR A 222 15.70 -5.72 0.21
C THR A 222 14.90 -4.95 1.26
N ILE A 223 14.35 -5.67 2.23
CA ILE A 223 13.71 -5.07 3.41
C ILE A 223 14.67 -4.97 4.60
N GLY A 224 15.96 -5.23 4.39
CA GLY A 224 16.98 -5.23 5.46
C GLY A 224 17.28 -3.85 6.03
N ASP A 225 16.97 -2.79 5.28
CA ASP A 225 17.11 -1.40 5.73
C ASP A 225 15.97 -0.96 6.68
N ILE A 226 14.89 -1.77 6.81
CA ILE A 226 13.83 -1.54 7.78
C ILE A 226 14.39 -1.74 9.18
N GLY A 227 14.20 -0.74 10.03
CA GLY A 227 14.66 -0.77 11.40
C GLY A 227 13.67 -0.14 12.37
N VAL A 228 14.10 0.01 13.62
CA VAL A 228 13.32 0.71 14.63
C VAL A 228 13.33 2.21 14.33
N GLY A 229 12.14 2.79 14.20
CA GLY A 229 11.94 4.21 13.97
C GLY A 229 10.63 4.68 14.58
N GLU A 230 10.56 5.98 14.81
CA GLU A 230 9.33 6.66 15.24
C GLU A 230 8.62 7.21 14.01
N CYS A 231 7.30 7.04 13.96
CA CYS A 231 6.46 7.68 12.96
C CYS A 231 5.90 8.99 13.54
N ALA A 232 5.65 9.99 12.70
CA ALA A 232 4.94 11.20 13.11
C ALA A 232 3.45 10.94 13.41
N GLY A 233 2.90 9.83 12.88
CA GLY A 233 1.59 9.29 13.25
C GLY A 233 1.72 8.03 14.12
N GLU A 234 0.61 7.36 14.40
CA GLU A 234 0.62 6.07 15.07
C GLU A 234 1.40 5.04 14.22
N VAL A 235 2.27 4.26 14.88
CA VAL A 235 3.00 3.18 14.23
C VAL A 235 2.07 1.98 14.16
N VAL A 236 1.42 1.79 13.03
CA VAL A 236 0.65 0.58 12.76
C VAL A 236 1.65 -0.57 12.56
N SER A 237 1.38 -1.76 13.11
CA SER A 237 2.27 -2.89 12.88
C SER A 237 2.03 -3.52 11.50
N LEU A 238 3.04 -4.22 10.97
CA LEU A 238 2.88 -4.99 9.71
C LEU A 238 1.77 -6.04 9.82
N THR A 239 1.53 -6.55 11.03
CA THR A 239 0.49 -7.54 11.31
C THR A 239 -0.89 -6.91 11.31
N ASP A 240 -1.09 -5.78 12.01
CA ASP A 240 -2.36 -5.05 11.98
C ASP A 240 -2.74 -4.68 10.55
N PHE A 241 -1.76 -4.17 9.80
CA PHE A 241 -1.95 -3.85 8.40
C PHE A 241 -2.32 -5.07 7.54
N GLY A 242 -1.65 -6.21 7.78
CA GLY A 242 -1.94 -7.46 7.07
C GLY A 242 -3.31 -8.05 7.40
N ILE A 243 -3.79 -7.90 8.64
CA ILE A 243 -5.14 -8.31 9.05
C ILE A 243 -6.19 -7.38 8.41
N ALA A 244 -5.94 -6.07 8.36
CA ALA A 244 -6.83 -5.13 7.66
C ALA A 244 -6.94 -5.43 6.15
N LEU A 245 -5.87 -5.92 5.51
CA LEU A 245 -5.95 -6.42 4.13
C LEU A 245 -6.86 -7.66 4.02
N ALA A 246 -6.81 -8.57 4.99
CA ALA A 246 -7.69 -9.73 5.04
C ALA A 246 -9.16 -9.32 5.22
N GLU A 247 -9.45 -8.33 6.06
CA GLU A 247 -10.80 -7.75 6.20
C GLU A 247 -11.31 -7.18 4.87
N GLY A 248 -10.45 -6.49 4.11
CA GLY A 248 -10.80 -5.98 2.79
C GLY A 248 -11.17 -7.10 1.79
N LEU A 249 -10.48 -8.25 1.85
CA LEU A 249 -10.81 -9.43 1.03
C LEU A 249 -12.12 -10.09 1.50
N HIS A 250 -12.34 -10.17 2.81
CA HIS A 250 -13.57 -10.68 3.40
C HIS A 250 -14.79 -9.83 3.00
N PHE A 251 -14.65 -8.50 3.02
CA PHE A 251 -15.67 -7.59 2.52
C PHE A 251 -15.93 -7.77 1.02
N ASP A 252 -14.86 -7.87 0.21
CA ASP A 252 -14.99 -8.13 -1.23
C ASP A 252 -15.74 -9.48 -1.48
N ALA A 253 -15.54 -10.50 -0.63
CA ALA A 253 -16.27 -11.76 -0.68
C ALA A 253 -17.78 -11.61 -0.39
N GLN A 254 -18.14 -10.80 0.62
CA GLN A 254 -19.54 -10.50 0.94
C GLN A 254 -20.25 -9.81 -0.24
N VAL A 255 -19.61 -8.78 -0.80
CA VAL A 255 -20.16 -8.01 -1.93
C VAL A 255 -20.34 -8.88 -3.17
N ALA A 256 -19.47 -9.87 -3.39
CA ALA A 256 -19.55 -10.76 -4.54
C ALA A 256 -20.84 -11.60 -4.55
N ILE A 257 -21.34 -12.03 -3.39
CA ILE A 257 -22.60 -12.80 -3.28
C ILE A 257 -23.84 -11.90 -3.15
N GLU A 258 -23.70 -10.68 -2.61
CA GLU A 258 -24.84 -9.77 -2.42
C GLU A 258 -25.45 -9.29 -3.75
N LYS A 259 -24.62 -9.10 -4.79
CA LYS A 259 -25.06 -8.56 -6.08
C LYS A 259 -25.74 -9.59 -6.98
N THR A 260 -25.23 -10.82 -6.99
CA THR A 260 -25.69 -11.91 -7.86
C THR A 260 -25.37 -13.26 -7.21
N THR A 261 -26.29 -14.22 -7.32
CA THR A 261 -26.11 -15.58 -6.77
C THR A 261 -25.87 -16.62 -7.87
N ASP A 262 -25.26 -16.22 -8.98
CA ASP A 262 -24.83 -17.17 -10.00
C ASP A 262 -23.58 -17.95 -9.54
N GLN A 263 -23.30 -19.07 -10.22
CA GLN A 263 -22.20 -19.95 -9.84
C GLN A 263 -20.84 -19.23 -9.86
N ALA A 264 -20.63 -18.32 -10.81
CA ALA A 264 -19.38 -17.56 -10.92
C ALA A 264 -19.18 -16.64 -9.69
N SER A 265 -20.24 -16.02 -9.20
CA SER A 265 -20.22 -15.18 -8.00
C SER A 265 -20.00 -16.02 -6.75
N VAL A 266 -20.63 -17.19 -6.66
CA VAL A 266 -20.42 -18.16 -5.57
C VAL A 266 -18.96 -18.62 -5.50
N ASP A 267 -18.38 -19.00 -6.64
CA ASP A 267 -16.98 -19.44 -6.71
C ASP A 267 -16.02 -18.29 -6.37
N THR A 268 -16.29 -17.08 -6.88
CA THR A 268 -15.49 -15.87 -6.59
C THR A 268 -15.50 -15.54 -5.10
N ALA A 269 -16.67 -15.55 -4.47
CA ALA A 269 -16.80 -15.22 -3.06
C ALA A 269 -16.11 -16.26 -2.16
N ALA A 270 -16.25 -17.55 -2.47
CA ALA A 270 -15.56 -18.61 -1.75
C ALA A 270 -14.02 -18.49 -1.89
N GLY A 271 -13.53 -18.12 -3.07
CA GLY A 271 -12.11 -17.85 -3.31
C GLY A 271 -11.59 -16.68 -2.48
N LEU A 272 -12.29 -15.54 -2.52
CA LEU A 272 -11.94 -14.34 -1.74
C LEU A 272 -11.97 -14.58 -0.23
N ALA A 273 -12.93 -15.37 0.26
CA ALA A 273 -13.02 -15.76 1.67
C ALA A 273 -11.80 -16.60 2.10
N LEU A 274 -11.38 -17.57 1.28
CA LEU A 274 -10.17 -18.35 1.55
C LEU A 274 -8.91 -17.46 1.50
N ASP A 275 -8.79 -16.59 0.50
CA ASP A 275 -7.67 -15.66 0.36
C ASP A 275 -7.56 -14.72 1.57
N ALA A 276 -8.70 -14.28 2.13
CA ALA A 276 -8.76 -13.50 3.36
C ALA A 276 -8.17 -14.27 4.55
N MET A 277 -8.58 -15.52 4.77
CA MET A 277 -8.01 -16.35 5.85
C MET A 277 -6.50 -16.57 5.66
N VAL A 278 -6.06 -16.88 4.44
CA VAL A 278 -4.62 -17.06 4.13
C VAL A 278 -3.84 -15.75 4.37
N SER A 279 -4.38 -14.59 4.00
CA SER A 279 -3.75 -13.29 4.25
C SER A 279 -3.63 -12.98 5.73
N ALA A 280 -4.67 -13.26 6.52
CA ALA A 280 -4.64 -13.05 7.98
C ALA A 280 -3.61 -13.98 8.65
N ALA A 281 -3.55 -15.25 8.23
CA ALA A 281 -2.53 -16.19 8.70
C ALA A 281 -1.10 -15.71 8.35
N GLN A 282 -0.90 -15.23 7.12
CA GLN A 282 0.38 -14.67 6.70
C GLN A 282 0.76 -13.42 7.51
N ALA A 283 -0.21 -12.55 7.84
CA ALA A 283 0.02 -11.37 8.66
C ALA A 283 0.56 -11.70 10.06
N LEU A 284 0.03 -12.77 10.67
CA LEU A 284 0.53 -13.28 11.96
C LEU A 284 1.93 -13.87 11.83
N ILE A 285 2.21 -14.67 10.79
CA ILE A 285 3.54 -15.26 10.58
C ILE A 285 4.62 -14.19 10.46
N LYS A 286 4.31 -13.05 9.82
CA LYS A 286 5.24 -11.93 9.64
C LYS A 286 5.78 -11.34 10.94
N VAL A 287 5.14 -11.59 12.09
CA VAL A 287 5.70 -11.24 13.42
C VAL A 287 6.99 -12.02 13.70
N GLN A 288 7.04 -13.29 13.32
CA GLN A 288 8.16 -14.20 13.59
C GLN A 288 9.07 -14.40 12.38
N ASP A 289 8.52 -14.24 11.19
CA ASP A 289 9.22 -14.39 9.91
C ASP A 289 8.67 -13.40 8.89
N ILE A 290 9.24 -12.19 8.90
CA ILE A 290 8.92 -11.14 7.93
C ILE A 290 9.17 -11.60 6.48
N ASP A 291 10.00 -12.63 6.30
CA ASP A 291 10.45 -13.10 5.01
C ASP A 291 9.59 -14.22 4.37
N ILE A 292 8.48 -14.59 5.02
CA ILE A 292 7.57 -15.64 4.56
C ILE A 292 7.18 -15.53 3.07
N SER A 293 7.07 -16.69 2.41
CA SER A 293 6.60 -16.82 1.03
C SER A 293 5.15 -16.34 0.86
N ASN A 294 4.79 -15.98 -0.37
CA ASN A 294 3.40 -15.71 -0.78
C ASN A 294 2.67 -16.99 -1.25
N ASP A 295 3.35 -18.12 -1.28
CA ASP A 295 2.76 -19.42 -1.62
C ASP A 295 1.78 -19.88 -0.52
N PRO A 296 0.48 -20.08 -0.83
CA PRO A 296 -0.51 -20.52 0.14
C PRO A 296 -0.16 -21.84 0.85
N ASP A 297 0.50 -22.78 0.17
CA ASP A 297 0.91 -24.05 0.78
C ASP A 297 1.97 -23.84 1.86
N VAL A 298 2.94 -22.96 1.60
CA VAL A 298 3.99 -22.57 2.56
C VAL A 298 3.38 -21.81 3.73
N ILE A 299 2.47 -20.86 3.46
CA ILE A 299 1.78 -20.09 4.50
C ILE A 299 1.01 -21.02 5.44
N LEU A 300 0.28 -22.00 4.91
CA LEU A 300 -0.50 -22.93 5.71
C LEU A 300 0.40 -23.80 6.61
N GLN A 301 1.50 -24.29 6.07
CA GLN A 301 2.47 -25.11 6.81
C GLN A 301 3.12 -24.31 7.95
N GLU A 302 3.56 -23.08 7.66
CA GLU A 302 4.19 -22.21 8.65
C GLU A 302 3.19 -21.74 9.70
N PHE A 303 1.94 -21.43 9.32
CA PHE A 303 0.87 -21.11 10.27
C PHE A 303 0.63 -22.28 11.22
N ARG A 304 0.52 -23.50 10.68
CA ARG A 304 0.33 -24.70 11.50
C ARG A 304 1.45 -24.87 12.51
N THR A 305 2.69 -24.84 12.04
CA THR A 305 3.87 -25.10 12.87
C THR A 305 4.07 -24.03 13.94
N ARG A 306 3.85 -22.75 13.61
CA ARG A 306 4.17 -21.62 14.49
C ARG A 306 3.05 -21.18 15.41
N PHE A 307 1.79 -21.39 15.01
CA PHE A 307 0.62 -20.83 15.69
C PHE A 307 -0.38 -21.88 16.16
N TYR A 308 -0.59 -22.96 15.41
CA TYR A 308 -1.54 -24.00 15.78
C TYR A 308 -0.91 -25.05 16.70
N ASP A 309 0.21 -25.66 16.29
CA ASP A 309 0.87 -26.72 17.06
C ASP A 309 1.48 -26.20 18.38
N THR A 310 1.81 -24.89 18.43
CA THR A 310 2.27 -24.18 19.64
C THR A 310 1.12 -23.65 20.50
N GLU A 311 -0.12 -23.83 20.05
CA GLU A 311 -1.35 -23.34 20.68
C GLU A 311 -1.44 -21.80 20.82
N LEU A 312 -0.55 -21.03 20.20
CA LEU A 312 -0.56 -19.55 20.28
C LEU A 312 -1.85 -18.93 19.73
N PHE A 313 -2.42 -19.53 18.68
CA PHE A 313 -3.67 -19.06 18.07
C PHE A 313 -4.93 -19.57 18.80
N PHE A 314 -4.80 -20.42 19.81
CA PHE A 314 -5.97 -21.02 20.44
C PHE A 314 -6.81 -19.96 21.14
N ASP A 315 -8.12 -20.04 20.93
CA ASP A 315 -9.09 -19.29 21.70
C ASP A 315 -9.23 -19.90 23.11
N PRO A 316 -9.37 -19.09 24.17
CA PRO A 316 -9.51 -19.59 25.54
C PRO A 316 -10.65 -20.60 25.74
N PHE A 317 -11.73 -20.51 24.96
CA PHE A 317 -12.92 -21.35 25.08
C PHE A 317 -13.05 -22.33 23.92
N ALA A 318 -12.84 -21.86 22.69
CA ALA A 318 -12.99 -22.64 21.46
C ALA A 318 -11.71 -23.39 21.04
N LYS A 319 -10.59 -23.19 21.76
CA LYS A 319 -9.28 -23.80 21.46
C LYS A 319 -8.87 -23.56 20.00
N GLY A 320 -8.35 -24.57 19.32
CA GLY A 320 -7.95 -24.49 17.91
C GLY A 320 -9.11 -24.43 16.90
N LYS A 321 -10.39 -24.33 17.30
CA LYS A 321 -11.54 -24.38 16.38
C LYS A 321 -11.40 -23.38 15.23
N PHE A 322 -11.02 -22.14 15.51
CA PHE A 322 -10.87 -21.12 14.48
C PHE A 322 -9.78 -21.47 13.47
N ALA A 323 -8.64 -22.03 13.89
CA ALA A 323 -7.61 -22.50 12.97
C ALA A 323 -8.09 -23.62 12.04
N HIS A 324 -9.01 -24.47 12.51
CA HIS A 324 -9.59 -25.52 11.67
C HIS A 324 -10.43 -24.96 10.52
N TYR A 325 -10.99 -23.76 10.64
CA TYR A 325 -11.71 -23.12 9.53
C TYR A 325 -10.78 -22.90 8.34
N LEU A 326 -9.59 -22.32 8.56
CA LEU A 326 -8.58 -22.18 7.52
C LEU A 326 -8.15 -23.53 6.94
N PHE A 327 -7.83 -24.51 7.79
CA PHE A 327 -7.37 -25.83 7.32
C PHE A 327 -8.45 -26.55 6.50
N ASN A 328 -9.71 -26.49 6.93
CA ASN A 328 -10.83 -27.11 6.22
C ASN A 328 -11.11 -26.39 4.90
N ALA A 329 -11.19 -25.05 4.92
CA ALA A 329 -11.40 -24.24 3.73
C ALA A 329 -10.33 -24.51 2.67
N TYR A 330 -9.05 -24.56 3.08
CA TYR A 330 -7.94 -24.83 2.18
C TYR A 330 -7.95 -26.27 1.64
N LYS A 331 -8.23 -27.27 2.50
CA LYS A 331 -8.33 -28.67 2.08
C LYS A 331 -9.38 -28.86 1.00
N HIS A 332 -10.52 -28.21 1.15
CA HIS A 332 -11.67 -28.32 0.25
C HIS A 332 -11.65 -27.26 -0.86
N ARG A 333 -10.56 -26.52 -1.09
CA ARG A 333 -10.52 -25.38 -2.02
C ARG A 333 -10.95 -25.71 -3.46
N ASN A 334 -10.65 -26.92 -3.93
CA ASN A 334 -10.97 -27.37 -5.29
C ASN A 334 -12.36 -28.04 -5.41
N ASP A 335 -13.06 -28.22 -4.30
CA ASP A 335 -14.39 -28.84 -4.32
C ASP A 335 -15.43 -27.85 -4.86
N PRO A 336 -16.42 -28.29 -5.66
CA PRO A 336 -17.50 -27.44 -6.14
C PRO A 336 -18.19 -26.67 -5.00
N LYS A 337 -18.43 -25.38 -5.21
CA LYS A 337 -19.04 -24.51 -4.19
C LYS A 337 -20.52 -24.38 -4.43
N THR A 338 -21.31 -24.69 -3.40
CA THR A 338 -22.71 -24.29 -3.35
C THR A 338 -22.83 -22.93 -2.66
N LEU A 339 -23.95 -22.23 -2.85
CA LEU A 339 -24.22 -20.97 -2.16
C LEU A 339 -24.08 -21.12 -0.63
N ASP A 340 -24.64 -22.18 -0.06
CA ASP A 340 -24.55 -22.45 1.39
C ASP A 340 -23.09 -22.64 1.86
N ILE A 341 -22.26 -23.32 1.07
CA ILE A 341 -20.85 -23.50 1.39
C ILE A 341 -20.12 -22.16 1.35
N ALA A 342 -20.39 -21.32 0.34
CA ALA A 342 -19.76 -20.02 0.21
C ALA A 342 -20.17 -19.06 1.35
N LEU A 343 -21.46 -19.02 1.70
CA LEU A 343 -21.96 -18.24 2.84
C LEU A 343 -21.32 -18.69 4.15
N ARG A 344 -21.26 -20.00 4.40
CA ARG A 344 -20.58 -20.54 5.59
C ARG A 344 -19.09 -20.16 5.61
N LEU A 345 -18.40 -20.25 4.48
CA LEU A 345 -16.98 -19.86 4.38
C LEU A 345 -16.79 -18.38 4.72
N ILE A 346 -17.68 -17.49 4.27
CA ILE A 346 -17.64 -16.06 4.61
C ILE A 346 -17.80 -15.86 6.12
N GLU A 347 -18.74 -16.55 6.77
CA GLU A 347 -18.93 -16.47 8.22
C GLU A 347 -17.70 -16.99 8.98
N GLU A 348 -17.19 -18.17 8.60
CA GLU A 348 -16.00 -18.77 9.18
C GLU A 348 -14.75 -17.89 8.99
N THR A 349 -14.67 -17.16 7.87
CA THR A 349 -13.59 -16.20 7.60
C THR A 349 -13.62 -15.03 8.57
N GLY A 350 -14.80 -14.47 8.84
CA GLY A 350 -14.96 -13.40 9.83
C GLY A 350 -14.46 -13.84 11.21
N LEU A 351 -14.87 -15.03 11.65
CA LEU A 351 -14.41 -15.62 12.92
C LEU A 351 -12.89 -15.88 12.95
N PHE A 352 -12.29 -16.29 11.83
CA PHE A 352 -10.84 -16.48 11.73
C PHE A 352 -10.07 -15.15 11.84
N ILE A 353 -10.59 -14.09 11.22
CA ILE A 353 -10.00 -12.74 11.28
C ILE A 353 -10.10 -12.17 12.70
N GLU A 354 -11.26 -12.30 13.35
CA GLU A 354 -11.43 -11.91 14.77
C GLU A 354 -10.45 -12.65 15.69
N ALA A 355 -10.30 -13.97 15.49
CA ALA A 355 -9.32 -14.77 16.23
C ALA A 355 -7.87 -14.33 15.94
N SER A 356 -7.60 -13.81 14.73
CA SER A 356 -6.29 -13.28 14.35
C SER A 356 -5.96 -11.98 15.08
N HIS A 357 -6.92 -11.06 15.19
CA HIS A 357 -6.80 -9.85 16.03
C HIS A 357 -6.53 -10.23 17.48
N ALA A 358 -7.38 -11.09 18.05
CA ALA A 358 -7.22 -11.53 19.44
C ALA A 358 -5.86 -12.22 19.68
N CYS A 359 -5.34 -12.97 18.71
CA CYS A 359 -4.00 -13.57 18.79
C CYS A 359 -2.92 -12.49 18.78
N ASN A 360 -3.01 -11.52 17.87
CA ASN A 360 -2.05 -10.42 17.75
C ASN A 360 -2.00 -9.56 19.03
N ASP A 361 -3.16 -9.20 19.58
CA ASP A 361 -3.26 -8.44 20.84
C ASP A 361 -2.57 -9.16 22.00
N ARG A 362 -2.76 -10.49 22.12
CA ARG A 362 -2.07 -11.30 23.14
C ARG A 362 -0.56 -11.31 22.93
N LEU A 363 -0.09 -11.41 21.69
CA LEU A 363 1.34 -11.39 21.37
C LEU A 363 1.98 -10.04 21.68
N GLN A 364 1.31 -8.94 21.34
CA GLN A 364 1.77 -7.59 21.67
C GLN A 364 1.80 -7.36 23.19
N ALA A 365 0.76 -7.78 23.92
CA ALA A 365 0.72 -7.70 25.38
C ALA A 365 1.84 -8.50 26.04
N ALA A 366 2.16 -9.69 25.51
CA ALA A 366 3.27 -10.50 26.00
C ALA A 366 4.63 -9.82 25.74
N GLN A 367 4.84 -9.21 24.57
CA GLN A 367 6.08 -8.49 24.25
C GLN A 367 6.30 -7.23 25.09
N LEU A 368 5.22 -6.52 25.46
CA LEU A 368 5.28 -5.38 26.38
C LEU A 368 5.61 -5.80 27.82
N SER A 369 5.41 -7.07 28.17
CA SER A 369 5.66 -7.62 29.51
C SER A 369 7.06 -8.22 29.72
N GLU A 370 7.84 -8.46 28.66
CA GLU A 370 9.25 -8.85 28.78
C GLU A 370 10.15 -7.60 28.81
N PRO A 371 11.05 -7.43 29.80
CA PRO A 371 12.05 -6.37 29.75
C PRO A 371 12.94 -6.57 28.52
N VAL A 372 13.01 -5.54 27.67
CA VAL A 372 13.80 -5.53 26.42
C VAL A 372 15.24 -5.94 26.72
N ASN A 373 15.60 -7.19 26.39
CA ASN A 373 16.97 -7.66 26.42
C ASN A 373 17.51 -7.70 24.98
N PRO A 374 18.36 -6.72 24.57
CA PRO A 374 18.74 -6.51 23.18
C PRO A 374 19.64 -7.62 22.56
N PHE A 375 19.89 -8.73 23.26
CA PHE A 375 20.83 -9.77 22.83
C PHE A 375 20.23 -11.16 22.60
N LYS A 376 18.92 -11.38 22.78
CA LYS A 376 18.34 -12.73 22.70
C LYS A 376 18.27 -13.32 21.27
N ASN A 377 18.18 -12.47 20.25
CA ASN A 377 17.95 -12.91 18.86
C ASN A 377 19.22 -13.17 18.02
N LEU A 378 20.43 -13.07 18.58
CA LEU A 378 21.67 -13.39 17.85
C LEU A 378 22.24 -14.80 18.12
N VAL A 379 21.69 -15.57 19.06
CA VAL A 379 22.35 -16.80 19.55
C VAL A 379 21.75 -18.10 19.00
N SER A 380 20.56 -18.10 18.38
CA SER A 380 19.91 -19.35 17.94
C SER A 380 20.33 -19.89 16.57
N ARG A 381 21.17 -19.19 15.79
CA ARG A 381 21.59 -19.62 14.43
C ARG A 381 22.98 -20.24 14.31
N LYS A 382 23.68 -20.56 15.41
CA LYS A 382 25.08 -21.07 15.34
C LYS A 382 25.39 -22.43 16.00
N VAL A 383 24.40 -23.23 16.39
CA VAL A 383 24.67 -24.54 17.03
C VAL A 383 23.92 -25.69 16.33
N THR A 384 24.16 -25.88 15.03
CA THR A 384 23.79 -27.15 14.36
C THR A 384 24.71 -27.50 13.18
N ALA A 385 25.99 -27.14 13.24
CA ALA A 385 26.95 -27.50 12.19
C ALA A 385 28.35 -27.79 12.75
N VAL A 386 28.48 -28.61 13.80
CA VAL A 386 29.66 -29.46 14.04
C VAL A 386 29.21 -30.63 14.93
N LYS A 387 28.92 -31.79 14.31
CA LYS A 387 29.07 -33.17 14.83
C LYS A 387 28.24 -34.15 13.97
N ALA A 388 28.85 -34.62 12.90
CA ALA A 388 28.76 -35.99 12.36
C ALA A 388 29.82 -36.09 11.26
#